data_AF-A0A3R9KGN9-F1
#
_entry.id   AF-A0A3R9KGN9-F1
#
_cell.length_a   1.000
_cell.length_b   1.000
_cell.length_c   1.000
_cell.angle_alpha   90.00
_cell.angle_beta   90.00
_cell.angle_gamma   90.00
#
_symmetry.space_group_name_H-M   'P 1'
#
loop_
_entity.id
_entity.type
_entity.pdbx_description
1 polymer ?
#
loop_
_entity_poly.entity_id
_entity_poly.type
_entity_poly.pdbx_seq_one_letter_code
_entity_poly.pdbx_strand_id
1 'polypeptide(L)'
;MKEFFDWYRQQVVLSGSKIGKAFAYHLKYEETFNIVLIDGCLVLSNNLAEIAIKSLVMGRKNCLFSQSYEGSKATVVFMSLFQTTKRHHLNTKKI
;
A
#
# COMPACT_ATOMS: atom_id res chain seq x y z
N MET A 1 -18.56 -11.98 -5.82
CA MET A 1 -18.53 -10.52 -5.59
C MET A 1 -19.69 -9.76 -6.22
N LYS A 2 -20.34 -10.26 -7.27
CA LYS A 2 -21.51 -9.59 -7.87
C LYS A 2 -22.62 -9.27 -6.85
N GLU A 3 -23.07 -10.27 -6.07
CA GLU A 3 -24.09 -10.08 -5.03
C GLU A 3 -23.67 -9.05 -3.96
N PHE A 4 -22.39 -8.99 -3.62
CA PHE A 4 -21.86 -8.02 -2.68
C PHE A 4 -21.98 -6.59 -3.22
N PHE A 5 -21.58 -6.35 -4.47
CA PHE A 5 -21.72 -5.03 -5.10
C PHE A 5 -23.18 -4.66 -5.39
N ASP A 6 -24.03 -5.64 -5.69
CA ASP A 6 -25.47 -5.43 -5.83
C ASP A 6 -26.10 -4.98 -4.51
N TRP A 7 -25.76 -5.64 -3.40
CA TRP A 7 -26.14 -5.19 -2.04
C TRP A 7 -25.60 -3.78 -1.74
N TYR A 8 -24.38 -3.48 -2.18
CA TYR A 8 -23.72 -2.20 -1.97
C TYR A 8 -24.44 -1.03 -2.66
N ARG A 9 -24.98 -1.25 -3.87
CA ARG A 9 -25.76 -0.25 -4.62
C ARG A 9 -27.16 0.00 -4.03
N GLN A 10 -27.68 -0.94 -3.25
CA GLN A 10 -28.98 -0.80 -2.57
C GLN A 10 -28.88 0.03 -1.28
N GLN A 11 -27.67 0.33 -0.79
CA GLN A 11 -27.50 1.07 0.45
C GLN A 11 -27.81 2.55 0.27
N VAL A 12 -28.72 3.07 1.09
CA VAL A 12 -29.01 4.50 1.17
C VAL A 12 -28.02 5.12 2.16
N VAL A 13 -26.98 5.78 1.63
CA VAL A 13 -25.94 6.45 2.41
C VAL A 13 -26.01 7.97 2.26
N LEU A 14 -25.84 8.68 3.37
CA LEU A 14 -25.85 10.15 3.36
C LEU A 14 -24.71 10.70 2.51
N SER A 15 -25.05 11.56 1.55
CA SER A 15 -24.12 12.26 0.66
C SER A 15 -23.05 13.00 1.48
N GLY A 16 -21.78 12.76 1.19
CA GLY A 16 -20.65 13.43 1.85
C GLY A 16 -20.22 12.84 3.20
N SER A 17 -20.96 11.88 3.77
CA SER A 17 -20.54 11.16 4.97
C SER A 17 -19.28 10.31 4.73
N LYS A 18 -18.53 9.96 5.79
CA LYS A 18 -17.35 9.07 5.68
C LYS A 18 -17.73 7.72 5.07
N ILE A 19 -18.90 7.19 5.46
CA ILE A 19 -19.44 5.94 4.92
C ILE A 19 -19.82 6.14 3.45
N GLY A 20 -20.55 7.20 3.10
CA GLY A 20 -20.88 7.50 1.70
C GLY A 20 -19.66 7.63 0.79
N LYS A 21 -18.56 8.23 1.29
CA LYS A 21 -17.28 8.31 0.57
C LYS A 21 -16.64 6.92 0.40
N ALA A 22 -16.61 6.12 1.46
CA ALA A 22 -16.12 4.74 1.38
C ALA A 22 -16.96 3.92 0.37
N PHE A 23 -18.27 4.15 0.34
CA PHE A 23 -19.16 3.47 -0.56
C PHE A 23 -18.91 3.85 -2.03
N ALA A 24 -18.89 5.15 -2.32
CA ALA A 24 -18.57 5.66 -3.65
C ALA A 24 -17.19 5.16 -4.13
N TYR A 25 -16.20 5.07 -3.23
CA TYR A 25 -14.88 4.53 -3.55
C TYR A 25 -14.95 3.06 -3.97
N HIS A 26 -15.60 2.20 -3.18
CA HIS A 26 -15.68 0.77 -3.51
C HIS A 26 -16.41 0.52 -4.83
N LEU A 27 -17.54 1.22 -5.08
CA LEU A 27 -18.28 1.11 -6.34
C LEU A 27 -17.44 1.55 -7.54
N LYS A 28 -16.64 2.61 -7.39
CA LYS A 28 -15.74 3.09 -8.45
C LYS A 28 -14.68 2.05 -8.86
N TYR A 29 -14.24 1.21 -7.93
CA TYR A 29 -13.16 0.24 -8.15
C TYR A 29 -13.65 -1.22 -8.20
N GLU A 30 -14.94 -1.44 -8.41
CA GLU A 30 -15.53 -2.78 -8.49
C GLU A 30 -14.79 -3.70 -9.47
N GLU A 31 -14.48 -3.21 -10.67
CA GLU A 31 -13.73 -3.97 -11.67
C GLU A 31 -12.35 -4.38 -11.13
N THR A 32 -11.62 -3.44 -10.51
CA THR A 32 -10.31 -3.72 -9.89
C THR A 32 -10.39 -4.79 -8.82
N PHE A 33 -11.40 -4.74 -7.95
CA PHE A 33 -11.59 -5.77 -6.94
C PHE A 33 -11.90 -7.14 -7.58
N ASN A 34 -12.68 -7.17 -8.65
CA ASN A 34 -13.02 -8.42 -9.34
C ASN A 34 -11.79 -9.08 -9.98
N ILE A 35 -10.79 -8.30 -10.44
CA ILE A 35 -9.55 -8.84 -11.02
C ILE A 35 -8.80 -9.73 -10.02
N VAL A 36 -8.81 -9.42 -8.72
CA VAL A 36 -8.15 -10.24 -7.69
C VAL A 36 -8.77 -11.64 -7.56
N LEU A 37 -10.04 -11.80 -7.95
CA LEU A 37 -10.70 -13.12 -7.99
C LEU A 37 -10.35 -13.93 -9.23
N ILE A 38 -9.81 -13.27 -10.26
CA ILE A 38 -9.45 -13.88 -11.55
C ILE A 38 -7.97 -14.28 -11.53
N ASP A 39 -7.10 -13.42 -10.99
CA ASP A 39 -5.67 -13.66 -10.90
C ASP A 39 -5.24 -13.97 -9.45
N GLY A 40 -4.94 -15.24 -9.19
CA GLY A 40 -4.45 -15.71 -7.89
C GLY A 40 -3.05 -15.20 -7.50
N CYS A 41 -2.32 -14.55 -8.43
CA CYS A 41 -1.06 -13.89 -8.10
C CYS A 41 -1.27 -12.54 -7.40
N LEU A 42 -2.47 -11.96 -7.49
CA LEU A 42 -2.81 -10.71 -6.85
C LEU A 42 -3.25 -10.93 -5.41
N VAL A 43 -2.78 -10.06 -4.53
CA VAL A 43 -3.13 -10.11 -3.11
C VAL A 43 -4.23 -9.09 -2.84
N LEU A 44 -5.33 -9.55 -2.23
CA LEU A 44 -6.49 -8.70 -1.91
C LEU A 44 -6.15 -7.55 -0.96
N SER A 45 -5.21 -7.78 -0.05
CA SER A 45 -4.78 -6.78 0.93
C SER A 45 -3.47 -6.11 0.52
N ASN A 46 -3.37 -4.82 0.79
CA ASN A 46 -2.14 -4.04 0.62
C ASN A 46 -1.08 -4.33 1.71
N ASN A 47 -1.32 -5.29 2.61
CA ASN A 47 -0.48 -5.54 3.78
C ASN A 47 1.00 -5.79 3.41
N LEU A 48 1.26 -6.52 2.31
CA LEU A 48 2.65 -6.76 1.85
C LEU A 48 3.36 -5.46 1.46
N ALA A 49 2.67 -4.57 0.75
CA ALA A 49 3.24 -3.27 0.37
C ALA A 49 3.41 -2.35 1.59
N GLU A 50 2.47 -2.38 2.53
CA GLU A 50 2.57 -1.63 3.79
C GLU A 50 3.76 -2.09 4.64
N ILE A 51 3.96 -3.41 4.77
CA ILE A 51 5.13 -3.98 5.43
C ILE A 51 6.42 -3.57 4.70
N ALA A 52 6.41 -3.59 3.36
CA ALA A 52 7.56 -3.20 2.55
C ALA A 52 7.92 -1.72 2.70
N ILE A 53 6.94 -0.81 2.82
CA ILE A 53 7.20 0.62 2.99
C ILE A 53 7.46 1.02 4.44
N LYS A 54 7.07 0.19 5.42
CA LYS A 54 7.19 0.51 6.85
C LYS A 54 8.63 0.83 7.29
N SER A 55 9.63 0.10 6.79
CA SER A 55 11.03 0.36 7.13
C SER A 55 11.50 1.73 6.64
N LEU A 56 11.09 2.13 5.43
CA LEU A 56 11.35 3.46 4.86
C LEU A 56 10.71 4.55 5.72
N VAL A 57 9.43 4.39 6.08
CA VAL A 57 8.70 5.36 6.91
C VAL A 57 9.36 5.53 8.29
N MET A 58 9.77 4.42 8.90
CA MET A 58 10.49 4.45 10.19
C MET A 58 11.87 5.10 10.06
N GLY A 59 12.63 4.79 9.00
CA GLY A 59 13.91 5.42 8.72
C GLY A 59 13.80 6.93 8.54
N ARG A 60 12.80 7.40 7.79
CA ARG A 60 12.54 8.84 7.61
C ARG A 60 12.22 9.54 8.93
N LYS A 61 11.47 8.89 9.82
CA LYS A 61 11.17 9.41 11.17
C LYS A 61 12.41 9.50 12.07
N ASN A 62 13.44 8.69 11.83
CA ASN A 62 14.71 8.77 12.55
C ASN A 62 15.68 9.81 11.94
N CYS A 63 15.48 10.19 10.68
CA CYS A 63 16.31 11.16 9.95
C CYS A 63 15.62 12.53 9.79
N LEU A 64 14.91 13.02 10.82
CA LEU A 64 14.15 14.29 10.77
C LEU A 64 14.98 15.52 10.41
N PHE A 65 16.28 15.48 10.65
CA PHE A 65 17.21 16.59 10.38
C PHE A 65 18.00 16.43 9.07
N SER A 66 17.79 15.34 8.31
CA SER A 66 18.38 15.17 6.98
C SER A 66 17.52 15.89 5.95
N GLN A 67 17.72 17.21 5.82
CA GLN A 67 16.90 18.09 4.98
C GLN A 67 17.52 18.42 3.62
N SER A 68 18.76 17.96 3.34
CA SER A 68 19.37 18.22 2.04
C SER A 68 18.79 17.28 0.97
N TYR A 69 18.58 17.83 -0.22
CA TYR A 69 18.11 17.05 -1.38
C TYR A 69 19.06 15.90 -1.71
N GLU A 70 20.37 16.13 -1.65
CA GLU A 70 21.40 15.10 -1.84
C GLU A 70 21.36 14.01 -0.76
N GLY A 71 21.14 14.38 0.51
CA GLY A 71 20.98 13.43 1.60
C GLY A 71 19.73 12.56 1.42
N SER A 72 18.63 13.15 0.95
CA SER A 72 17.40 12.43 0.60
C SER A 72 17.62 11.45 -0.55
N LYS A 73 18.28 11.87 -1.64
CA LYS A 73 18.63 11.00 -2.77
C LYS A 73 19.47 9.81 -2.32
N ALA A 74 20.55 10.05 -1.58
CA ALA A 74 21.42 8.98 -1.08
C ALA A 74 20.62 7.99 -0.19
N THR A 75 19.74 8.51 0.66
CA THR A 75 18.88 7.71 1.53
C THR A 75 17.91 6.83 0.74
N VAL A 76 17.27 7.37 -0.31
CA VAL A 76 16.36 6.63 -1.19
C VAL A 76 17.09 5.49 -1.92
N VAL A 77 18.27 5.77 -2.47
CA VAL A 77 19.10 4.75 -3.15
C VAL A 77 19.48 3.64 -2.17
N PHE A 78 19.98 3.99 -0.99
CA PHE A 78 20.37 3.02 0.04
C PHE A 78 19.19 2.15 0.50
N MET A 79 18.04 2.76 0.79
CA MET A 79 16.85 2.03 1.21
C MET A 79 16.29 1.12 0.10
N SER A 80 16.34 1.55 -1.16
CA SER A 80 15.95 0.71 -2.31
C SER A 80 16.84 -0.53 -2.42
N LEU A 81 18.16 -0.35 -2.32
CA LEU A 81 19.12 -1.45 -2.33
C LEU A 81 18.89 -2.40 -1.14
N PHE A 82 18.72 -1.86 0.06
CA PHE A 82 18.48 -2.64 1.28
C PHE A 82 17.17 -3.47 1.20
N GLN A 83 16.11 -2.91 0.62
CA GLN A 83 14.85 -3.65 0.46
C GLN A 83 14.95 -4.73 -0.62
N THR A 84 15.74 -4.48 -1.67
CA THR A 84 16.02 -5.46 -2.72
C THR A 84 16.81 -6.64 -2.17
N THR A 85 17.87 -6.39 -1.39
CA THR A 85 18.65 -7.47 -0.76
C THR A 85 17.81 -8.28 0.23
N LYS A 86 16.95 -7.63 1.02
CA LYS A 86 15.98 -8.32 1.89
C LYS A 86 15.00 -9.20 1.10
N ARG A 87 14.48 -8.71 -0.03
CA ARG A 87 13.59 -9.47 -0.93
C ARG A 87 14.27 -10.72 -1.51
N HIS A 88 15.57 -10.66 -1.76
CA HIS A 88 16.37 -11.79 -2.25
C HIS A 88 16.98 -12.64 -1.14
N HIS A 89 16.56 -12.48 0.12
CA HIS A 89 17.07 -13.23 1.28
C HIS A 89 18.60 -13.11 1.46
N LEU A 90 19.19 -12.02 0.97
CA LEU A 90 20.61 -11.74 1.16
C LEU A 90 20.83 -11.20 2.58
N ASN A 91 21.88 -11.68 3.24
CA ASN A 91 22.17 -11.28 4.60
C ASN A 91 22.74 -9.86 4.61
N THR A 92 21.92 -8.89 5.03
CA THR A 92 22.30 -7.47 5.12
C THR A 92 22.93 -7.09 6.45
N LYS A 93 22.99 -8.03 7.39
CA LYS A 93 23.66 -7.85 8.68
C LYS A 93 25.03 -8.53 8.60
N LYS A 94 26.09 -7.77 8.90
CA LYS A 94 27.32 -8.41 9.37
C LYS A 94 27.02 -9.02 10.74
N ILE A 95 27.34 -10.29 10.90
CA ILE A 95 27.56 -10.92 12.21
C ILE A 95 28.74 -10.20 12.86
#